data_AF-A0A8S2XN63-F1
#
_entry.id   AF-A0A8S2XN63-F1
#
_cell.length_a   1.000
_cell.length_b   1.000
_cell.length_c   1.000
_cell.angle_alpha   90.00
_cell.angle_beta   90.00
_cell.angle_gamma   90.00
#
_symmetry.space_group_name_H-M   'P 1'
#
loop_
_entity.id
_entity.type
_entity.pdbx_description
1 polymer ?
#
loop_
_entity_poly.entity_id
_entity_poly.type
_entity_poly.pdbx_seq_one_letter_code
_entity_poly.pdbx_strand_id
1 'polypeptide(L)' 'GLRTNASPLQKITFETSTTYLREALLHGEHEELQSPSSRLVTGRMVQCGTGAFDILTKLS' A
#
# COMPACT_ATOMS: atom_id res chain seq x y z
N GLY A 1 -2.09 3.57 16.58
CA GLY A 1 -1.27 3.98 15.43
C GLY A 1 -1.76 3.31 14.16
N LEU A 2 -1.44 2.02 13.97
CA LEU A 2 -1.70 1.31 12.72
C LEU A 2 -3.19 1.10 12.38
N ARG A 3 -4.06 1.02 13.39
CA ARG A 3 -5.48 0.65 13.21
C ARG A 3 -6.31 1.70 12.46
N THR A 4 -6.00 2.99 12.57
CA THR A 4 -6.93 4.05 12.16
C THR A 4 -6.58 4.71 10.83
N ASN A 5 -5.31 4.73 10.42
CA ASN A 5 -4.86 5.50 9.23
C ASN A 5 -3.83 4.76 8.35
N ALA A 6 -3.60 3.46 8.58
CA ALA A 6 -2.70 2.69 7.72
C ALA A 6 -3.45 2.07 6.54
N SER A 7 -2.72 1.79 5.44
CA SER A 7 -3.31 1.09 4.30
C SER A 7 -3.75 -0.33 4.71
N PRO A 8 -4.85 -0.87 4.15
CA PRO A 8 -5.34 -2.21 4.48
C PRO A 8 -4.27 -3.30 4.35
N LEU A 9 -3.52 -3.32 3.24
CA LEU A 9 -2.45 -4.30 3.03
C LEU A 9 -1.28 -4.11 3.99
N GLN A 10 -1.00 -2.87 4.40
CA GLN A 10 0.00 -2.62 5.43
C GLN A 10 -0.43 -3.20 6.80
N LYS A 11 -1.71 -3.06 7.18
CA LYS A 11 -2.24 -3.68 8.41
C LYS A 11 -2.13 -5.20 8.34
N ILE A 12 -2.58 -5.80 7.22
CA ILE A 12 -2.61 -7.25 7.01
C ILE A 12 -1.21 -7.87 7.06
N THR A 13 -0.18 -7.17 6.56
CA THR A 13 1.20 -7.67 6.52
C THR A 13 2.02 -7.39 7.77
N PHE A 14 1.48 -6.67 8.76
CA PHE A 14 2.17 -6.41 10.03
C PHE A 14 1.98 -7.57 11.02
N GLU A 15 0.75 -7.79 11.49
CA GLU A 15 0.40 -8.86 12.42
C GLU A 15 -1.11 -9.14 12.38
N THR A 16 -1.56 -10.27 12.93
CA THR A 16 -3.00 -10.61 13.03
C THR A 16 -3.73 -10.57 11.67
N SER A 17 -3.07 -11.02 10.60
CA SER A 17 -3.45 -10.82 9.20
C SER A 17 -4.90 -11.17 8.85
N THR A 18 -5.41 -12.31 9.34
CA THR A 18 -6.78 -12.76 9.06
C THR A 18 -7.84 -11.89 9.71
N THR A 19 -7.53 -11.30 10.87
CA THR A 19 -8.43 -10.37 11.57
C THR A 19 -8.55 -9.08 10.77
N TYR A 20 -7.43 -8.47 10.38
CA TYR A 20 -7.46 -7.25 9.58
C TYR A 20 -8.04 -7.47 8.18
N LEU A 21 -7.80 -8.63 7.55
CA LEU A 21 -8.42 -8.96 6.27
C LEU A 21 -9.95 -9.02 6.42
N ARG A 22 -10.46 -9.69 7.46
CA ARG A 22 -11.90 -9.76 7.72
C ARG A 22 -12.48 -8.37 7.97
N GLU A 23 -11.82 -7.55 8.78
CA GLU A 23 -12.26 -6.18 9.06
C GLU A 23 -12.31 -5.35 7.78
N ALA A 24 -11.28 -5.39 6.94
CA ALA A 24 -11.24 -4.66 5.67
C ALA A 24 -12.40 -5.08 4.74
N LEU A 25 -12.68 -6.38 4.65
CA LEU A 25 -13.80 -6.90 3.86
C LEU A 25 -15.17 -6.45 4.41
N LEU A 26 -15.36 -6.47 5.74
CA LEU A 26 -16.62 -6.07 6.37
C LEU A 26 -16.91 -4.57 6.24
N HIS A 27 -15.87 -3.74 6.28
CA HIS A 27 -16.00 -2.28 6.16
C HIS A 27 -15.87 -1.77 4.72
N GLY A 28 -15.57 -2.65 3.76
CA GLY A 28 -15.34 -2.27 2.36
C GLY A 28 -14.13 -1.34 2.21
N GLU A 29 -13.05 -1.55 2.99
CA GLU A 29 -11.86 -0.71 2.90
C GLU A 29 -11.22 -0.83 1.50
N HIS A 30 -10.86 0.32 0.91
CA HIS A 30 -10.15 0.38 -0.36
C HIS A 30 -8.64 0.57 -0.11
N GLU A 31 -7.83 -0.05 -0.96
CA GLU A 31 -6.38 0.07 -0.92
C GLU A 31 -5.88 1.04 -2.01
N GLU A 32 -5.21 2.12 -1.58
CA GLU A 32 -4.72 3.18 -2.46
C GLU A 32 -3.29 2.96 -2.98
N LEU A 33 -2.59 1.93 -2.48
CA LEU A 33 -1.23 1.56 -2.92
C LEU A 33 -0.18 2.67 -2.69
N GLN A 34 -0.37 3.47 -1.64
CA GLN A 34 0.56 4.54 -1.26
C GLN A 34 1.64 4.05 -0.29
N SER A 35 1.30 3.12 0.61
CA SER A 35 2.25 2.61 1.58
C SER A 35 3.34 1.75 0.91
N PRO A 36 4.59 1.75 1.41
CA PRO A 36 5.62 0.84 0.91
C PRO A 36 5.19 -0.63 0.93
N SER A 37 4.55 -1.09 2.02
CA SER A 37 4.09 -2.48 2.15
C SER A 37 3.05 -2.86 1.11
N SER A 38 2.02 -2.03 0.86
CA SER A 38 0.98 -2.31 -0.13
C SER A 38 1.54 -2.39 -1.57
N ARG A 39 2.53 -1.56 -1.88
CA ARG A 39 3.22 -1.56 -3.18
C ARG A 39 4.08 -2.80 -3.35
N LEU A 40 4.79 -3.23 -2.31
CA LEU A 40 5.56 -4.47 -2.35
C LEU A 40 4.66 -5.70 -2.57
N VAL A 41 3.53 -5.80 -1.85
CA VAL A 41 2.57 -6.90 -2.00
C VAL A 41 2.02 -6.99 -3.42
N THR A 42 1.82 -5.84 -4.08
CA THR A 42 1.26 -5.77 -5.44
C THR A 42 2.32 -5.69 -6.55
N GLY A 43 3.61 -5.80 -6.22
CA GLY A 43 4.69 -5.75 -7.20
C GLY A 43 4.91 -4.36 -7.84
N ARG A 44 4.50 -3.27 -7.18
CA ARG A 44 4.69 -1.90 -7.64
C ARG A 44 5.97 -1.28 -7.06
N MET A 45 6.63 -0.42 -7.84
CA MET A 45 7.78 0.37 -7.40
C MET A 45 7.39 1.26 -6.22
N VAL A 46 8.15 1.26 -5.12
CA VAL A 46 7.89 2.11 -3.94
C VAL A 46 8.17 3.59 -4.26
N GLN A 47 7.29 4.48 -3.82
CA GLN A 47 7.39 5.94 -4.03
C GLN A 47 8.34 6.63 -3.04
N CYS A 48 9.56 6.10 -2.90
CA CYS A 48 10.63 6.74 -2.13
C CYS A 48 11.99 6.52 -2.82
N GLY A 49 12.98 7.35 -2.48
CA GLY A 49 14.30 7.30 -3.10
C GLY A 49 14.23 7.49 -4.61
N THR A 50 14.74 6.52 -5.37
CA THR A 50 14.74 6.56 -6.84
C THR A 50 13.36 6.39 -7.46
N GLY A 51 12.38 5.85 -6.73
CA GLY A 51 10.99 5.74 -7.18
C GLY A 51 10.11 6.93 -6.81
N ALA A 52 10.69 7.99 -6.25
CA ALA A 52 9.94 9.18 -5.81
C ALA A 52 9.53 10.11 -6.97
N PHE A 53 9.96 9.82 -8.20
CA PHE A 53 9.68 10.62 -9.40
C PHE A 53 9.65 9.73 -10.65
N ASP A 54 8.95 10.20 -11.67
CA ASP A 54 8.93 9.57 -12.99
C ASP A 54 10.00 10.18 -13.89
N ILE A 55 10.49 9.39 -14.86
CA ILE A 55 11.41 9.86 -15.90
C ILE A 55 10.59 10.15 -17.16
N LEU A 56 10.75 11.35 -17.71
CA LEU A 56 10.16 11.72 -19.01
C LEU A 56 11.27 11.93 -20.03
N THR A 57 11.06 11.44 -21.25
CA THR A 57 11.93 11.70 -22.39
C THR A 57 11.26 12.70 -23.33
N LYS A 58 12.00 13.73 -23.74
CA LYS A 58 11.52 14.71 -24.73
C LYS A 58 11.36 14.01 -26.09
N LEU A 59 10.13 13.95 -26.59
CA LEU A 59 9.86 13.59 -27.98
C LEU A 59 10.23 14.80 -28.86
N SER A 60 11.07 14.58 -29.87
CA SER A 60 11.51 15.57 -30.86
C SER A 60 10.38 15.97 -31.79
#